data_AF-A0A419E8V6-F1
#
_entry.id   AF-A0A419E8V6-F1
#
_cell.length_a   1.000
_cell.length_b   1.000
_cell.length_c   1.000
_cell.angle_alpha   90.00
_cell.angle_beta   90.00
_cell.angle_gamma   90.00
#
_symmetry.space_group_name_H-M   'P 1'
#
loop_
_entity.id
_entity.type
_entity.pdbx_description
1 polymer ?
#
loop_
_entity_poly.entity_id
_entity_poly.type
_entity_poly.pdbx_seq_one_letter_code
_entity_poly.pdbx_strand_id
1 'polypeptide(L)'
;MTQNISRRDFIKVTTGIVGGLIGLAIGLPIVAYLLSPSLRTSEDNSTIDLGPLEKFPVGIPTKFEFTRTKVNGWERTATNYGLYVVRRINNEVRVFSDICTHLGCRVSWHPNQEHYISPCHDGHFDLLGNVVSGPPPRPLDEFVTHIENGNLIVSLPPFKRNN
;
A
#
# COMPACT_ATOMS: atom_id res chain seq x y z
N MET A 1 18.92 54.53 -39.04
CA MET A 1 19.20 55.05 -37.68
C MET A 1 19.97 54.00 -36.91
N THR A 2 21.30 54.09 -36.88
CA THR A 2 22.16 53.21 -36.08
C THR A 2 22.14 53.72 -34.64
N GLN A 3 21.35 53.09 -33.77
CA GLN A 3 21.38 53.35 -32.33
C GLN A 3 22.74 52.92 -31.80
N ASN A 4 23.61 53.89 -31.47
CA ASN A 4 24.91 53.61 -30.87
C ASN A 4 24.71 53.18 -29.41
N ILE A 5 24.75 51.87 -29.17
CA ILE A 5 24.67 51.31 -27.81
C ILE A 5 25.89 51.77 -27.02
N SER A 6 25.69 52.38 -25.85
CA SER A 6 26.80 52.75 -24.98
C SER A 6 27.47 51.50 -24.40
N ARG A 7 28.78 51.54 -24.15
CA ARG A 7 29.52 50.40 -23.56
C ARG A 7 28.89 49.91 -22.26
N ARG A 8 28.33 50.83 -21.47
CA ARG A 8 27.63 50.54 -20.21
C ARG A 8 26.32 49.79 -20.45
N ASP A 9 25.56 50.20 -21.47
CA ASP A 9 24.28 49.57 -21.79
C ASP A 9 24.48 48.20 -22.42
N PHE A 10 25.52 48.04 -23.26
CA PHE A 10 25.92 46.74 -23.77
C PHE A 10 26.22 45.75 -22.63
N ILE A 11 27.06 46.13 -21.67
CA ILE A 11 27.39 45.27 -20.52
C ILE A 11 26.14 44.91 -19.71
N LYS A 12 25.27 45.88 -19.40
CA LYS A 12 24.03 45.63 -18.65
C LYS A 12 23.13 44.62 -19.37
N VAL A 13 22.94 44.78 -20.69
CA VAL A 13 22.10 43.90 -21.49
C VAL A 13 22.71 42.50 -21.57
N THR A 14 24.01 42.38 -21.89
CA THR A 14 24.68 41.08 -21.98
C THR A 14 24.68 40.34 -20.64
N THR A 15 25.01 41.02 -19.54
CA THR A 15 24.97 40.42 -18.20
C THR A 15 23.55 40.01 -17.81
N GLY A 16 22.53 40.81 -18.15
CA GLY A 16 21.13 40.47 -17.92
C GLY A 16 20.69 39.22 -18.70
N ILE A 17 21.07 39.11 -19.97
CA ILE A 17 20.76 37.95 -20.82
C ILE A 17 21.46 36.70 -20.28
N VAL A 18 22.77 36.77 -20.03
CA VAL A 18 23.54 35.62 -19.52
C VAL A 18 23.01 35.18 -18.16
N GLY A 19 22.77 36.13 -17.24
CA GLY A 19 22.18 35.85 -15.93
C GLY A 19 20.77 35.24 -16.03
N GLY A 20 19.94 35.73 -16.95
CA GLY A 20 18.62 35.18 -17.23
C GLY A 20 18.68 33.74 -17.76
N LEU A 21 19.59 33.45 -18.69
CA LEU A 21 19.78 32.09 -19.21
C LEU A 21 20.27 31.13 -18.14
N ILE A 22 21.23 31.53 -17.30
CA ILE A 22 21.70 30.74 -16.16
C ILE A 22 20.55 30.51 -15.16
N GLY A 23 19.80 31.56 -14.85
CA GLY A 23 18.65 31.51 -13.96
C GLY A 23 17.57 30.53 -14.45
N LEU A 24 17.28 30.50 -15.74
CA LEU A 24 16.35 29.54 -16.33
C LEU A 24 16.91 28.12 -16.34
N ALA A 25 18.18 27.95 -16.70
CA ALA A 25 18.84 26.64 -16.74
C ALA A 25 18.82 25.93 -15.38
N ILE A 26 18.91 26.68 -14.28
CA ILE A 26 18.88 26.15 -12.91
C ILE A 26 17.45 26.18 -12.33
N GLY A 27 16.70 27.25 -12.55
CA GLY A 27 15.38 27.46 -11.95
C GLY A 27 14.33 26.49 -12.48
N LEU A 28 14.31 26.25 -13.80
CA LEU A 28 13.34 25.33 -14.41
C LEU A 28 13.43 23.90 -13.86
N PRO A 29 14.59 23.23 -13.75
CA PRO A 29 14.65 21.89 -13.19
C PRO A 29 14.28 21.83 -11.71
N ILE A 30 14.58 22.87 -10.92
CA ILE A 30 14.18 22.93 -9.50
C ILE A 30 12.66 23.01 -9.38
N VAL A 31 12.03 23.93 -10.11
CA VAL A 31 10.56 24.08 -10.09
C VAL A 31 9.89 22.81 -10.61
N ALA A 32 10.39 22.25 -11.72
CA ALA A 32 9.89 21.00 -12.28
C ALA A 32 10.01 19.84 -11.29
N TYR A 33 11.14 19.73 -10.59
CA TYR A 33 11.34 18.75 -9.53
C TYR A 33 10.26 18.93 -8.47
N LEU A 34 10.17 20.10 -7.82
CA LEU A 34 9.25 20.36 -6.71
C LEU A 34 7.77 20.09 -7.07
N LEU A 35 7.36 20.38 -8.31
CA LEU A 35 5.99 20.15 -8.77
C LEU A 35 5.75 18.72 -9.29
N SER A 36 6.80 17.97 -9.64
CA SER A 36 6.69 16.65 -10.26
C SER A 36 5.79 15.66 -9.51
N PRO A 37 5.75 15.60 -8.16
CA PRO A 37 4.90 14.63 -7.50
C PRO A 37 3.42 15.02 -7.48
N SER A 38 3.12 16.32 -7.52
CA SER A 38 1.73 16.81 -7.61
C SER A 38 1.15 16.63 -9.01
N LEU A 39 2.01 16.57 -10.04
CA LEU A 39 1.60 16.37 -11.43
C LEU A 39 1.50 14.88 -11.81
N ARG A 40 2.02 13.98 -10.97
CA ARG A 40 1.90 12.53 -11.18
C ARG A 40 0.56 12.04 -10.68
N THR A 41 -0.20 11.39 -11.55
CA THR A 41 -1.38 10.61 -11.16
C THR A 41 -0.96 9.51 -10.18
N SER A 42 -1.64 9.42 -9.04
CA SER A 42 -1.49 8.25 -8.16
C SER A 42 -2.11 7.05 -8.85
N GLU A 43 -1.33 6.00 -9.10
CA GLU A 43 -1.89 4.71 -9.53
C GLU A 43 -2.68 4.11 -8.37
N ASP A 44 -3.99 3.97 -8.58
CA ASP A 44 -4.90 3.29 -7.65
C ASP A 44 -4.71 1.78 -7.74
N ASN A 45 -3.61 1.29 -7.18
CA ASN A 45 -3.29 -0.13 -7.07
C ASN A 45 -3.91 -0.72 -5.79
N SER A 46 -5.20 -0.46 -5.56
CA SER A 46 -5.94 -1.00 -4.41
C SER A 46 -6.13 -2.51 -4.48
N THR A 47 -5.89 -3.13 -5.64
CA THR A 47 -6.30 -4.51 -5.90
C THR A 47 -5.09 -5.42 -6.14
N ILE A 48 -5.14 -6.64 -5.59
CA ILE A 48 -4.04 -7.62 -5.64
C ILE A 48 -4.56 -8.98 -6.07
N ASP A 49 -3.93 -9.55 -7.10
CA ASP A 49 -4.16 -10.92 -7.55
C ASP A 49 -3.31 -11.89 -6.69
N LEU A 50 -3.99 -12.80 -6.00
CA LEU A 50 -3.37 -13.87 -5.20
C LEU A 50 -3.15 -15.16 -5.99
N GLY A 51 -3.60 -15.20 -7.25
CA GLY A 51 -3.50 -16.33 -8.16
C GLY A 51 -4.72 -17.26 -8.16
N PRO A 52 -4.60 -18.44 -8.79
CA PRO A 52 -5.71 -19.36 -8.99
C PRO A 52 -6.32 -19.89 -7.69
N LEU A 53 -7.65 -20.02 -7.65
CA LEU A 53 -8.40 -20.49 -6.48
C LEU A 53 -8.00 -21.90 -6.04
N GLU A 54 -7.55 -22.72 -6.98
CA GLU A 54 -7.16 -24.12 -6.78
C GLU A 54 -5.92 -24.27 -5.90
N LYS A 55 -5.10 -23.21 -5.80
CA LYS A 55 -3.93 -23.17 -4.92
C LYS A 55 -4.33 -23.25 -3.43
N PHE A 56 -5.57 -22.87 -3.11
CA PHE A 56 -6.06 -22.79 -1.73
C PHE A 56 -6.90 -24.03 -1.37
N PRO A 57 -6.40 -24.92 -0.48
CA PRO A 57 -7.14 -26.08 -0.03
C PRO A 57 -8.38 -25.69 0.79
N VAL A 58 -9.41 -26.52 0.73
CA VAL A 58 -10.66 -26.31 1.47
C VAL A 58 -10.45 -26.58 2.96
N GLY A 59 -10.88 -25.65 3.81
CA GLY A 59 -10.86 -25.77 5.27
C GLY A 59 -9.51 -25.49 5.95
N ILE A 60 -8.43 -25.28 5.18
CA ILE A 60 -7.09 -25.02 5.73
C ILE A 60 -6.68 -23.57 5.46
N PRO A 61 -6.48 -22.74 6.49
CA PRO A 61 -5.98 -21.38 6.33
C PRO A 61 -4.60 -21.35 5.69
N THR A 62 -4.50 -20.70 4.54
CA THR A 62 -3.23 -20.55 3.81
C THR A 62 -2.71 -19.13 3.99
N LYS A 63 -1.50 -18.98 4.54
CA LYS A 63 -0.87 -17.67 4.72
C LYS A 63 -0.29 -17.14 3.41
N PHE A 64 -0.46 -15.85 3.17
CA PHE A 64 0.17 -15.12 2.09
C PHE A 64 0.73 -13.80 2.62
N GLU A 65 1.97 -13.47 2.22
CA GLU A 65 2.65 -12.25 2.65
C GLU A 65 3.22 -11.54 1.43
N PHE A 66 3.11 -10.22 1.43
CA PHE A 66 3.69 -9.38 0.38
C PHE A 66 3.97 -7.97 0.90
N THR A 67 4.92 -7.30 0.27
CA THR A 67 5.27 -5.91 0.58
C THR A 67 4.75 -4.98 -0.52
N ARG A 68 4.09 -3.89 -0.12
CA ARG A 68 3.67 -2.82 -1.03
C ARG A 68 4.36 -1.52 -0.65
N THR A 69 4.99 -0.89 -1.64
CA THR A 69 5.54 0.45 -1.49
C THR A 69 4.55 1.46 -2.05
N LYS A 70 3.91 2.23 -1.19
CA LYS A 70 3.07 3.37 -1.59
C LYS A 70 3.95 4.60 -1.73
N VAL A 71 3.84 5.30 -2.86
CA VAL A 71 4.57 6.55 -3.11
C VAL A 71 3.58 7.71 -3.06
N ASN A 72 3.69 8.54 -2.03
CA ASN A 72 2.87 9.73 -1.84
C ASN A 72 3.73 10.97 -2.02
N GLY A 73 3.74 11.49 -3.24
CA GLY A 73 4.61 12.59 -3.61
C GLY A 73 6.08 12.19 -3.54
N TRP A 74 6.80 12.72 -2.55
CA TRP A 74 8.21 12.37 -2.28
C TRP A 74 8.39 11.27 -1.24
N GLU A 75 7.33 10.95 -0.51
CA GLU A 75 7.37 9.93 0.53
C GLU A 75 7.22 8.54 -0.10
N ARG A 76 8.02 7.57 0.38
CA ARG A 76 7.88 6.16 0.04
C ARG A 76 7.65 5.36 1.31
N THR A 77 6.49 4.73 1.41
CA THR A 77 6.10 3.94 2.56
C THR A 77 5.99 2.47 2.15
N ALA A 78 6.92 1.64 2.60
CA ALA A 78 6.86 0.19 2.42
C ALA A 78 6.03 -0.44 3.56
N THR A 79 4.92 -1.08 3.21
CA THR A 79 4.03 -1.75 4.16
C THR A 79 4.00 -3.24 3.86
N ASN A 80 4.24 -4.07 4.89
CA ASN A 80 4.14 -5.52 4.80
C ASN A 80 2.71 -5.95 5.15
N TYR A 81 2.04 -6.59 4.21
CA TYR A 81 0.73 -7.18 4.40
C TYR A 81 0.88 -8.68 4.61
N GLY A 82 0.14 -9.19 5.59
CA GLY A 82 -0.03 -10.62 5.81
C GLY A 82 -1.52 -10.93 5.87
N LEU A 83 -1.92 -12.00 5.19
CA LEU A 83 -3.30 -12.44 5.15
C LEU A 83 -3.41 -13.97 5.16
N TYR A 84 -4.57 -14.45 5.60
CA TYR A 84 -4.95 -15.84 5.59
C TYR A 84 -6.14 -16.04 4.66
N VAL A 85 -5.98 -16.92 3.67
CA VAL A 85 -7.05 -17.31 2.75
C VAL A 85 -7.71 -18.57 3.30
N VAL A 86 -9.03 -18.53 3.47
CA VAL A 86 -9.86 -19.65 3.92
C VAL A 86 -10.88 -19.95 2.84
N ARG A 87 -10.75 -21.14 2.21
CA ARG A 87 -11.71 -21.63 1.22
C ARG A 87 -12.68 -22.62 1.86
N ARG A 88 -13.98 -22.47 1.56
CA ARG A 88 -15.04 -23.39 1.99
C ARG A 88 -15.50 -24.30 0.84
N ILE A 89 -16.26 -25.34 1.20
CA ILE A 89 -16.73 -26.40 0.29
C ILE A 89 -17.62 -25.85 -0.84
N ASN A 90 -18.36 -24.76 -0.59
CA ASN A 90 -19.22 -24.07 -1.55
C ASN A 90 -18.47 -23.08 -2.48
N ASN A 91 -17.14 -23.16 -2.58
CA ASN A 91 -16.29 -22.15 -3.23
C ASN A 91 -16.39 -20.73 -2.63
N GLU A 92 -17.00 -20.57 -1.45
CA GLU A 92 -16.90 -19.32 -0.71
C GLU A 92 -15.47 -19.17 -0.19
N VAL A 93 -14.85 -18.02 -0.44
CA VAL A 93 -13.54 -17.69 0.07
C VAL A 93 -13.64 -16.47 0.95
N ARG A 94 -12.98 -16.54 2.09
CA ARG A 94 -12.79 -15.41 2.99
C ARG A 94 -11.31 -15.19 3.20
N VAL A 95 -10.93 -13.93 3.32
CA VAL A 95 -9.53 -13.55 3.47
C VAL A 95 -9.40 -12.63 4.66
N PHE A 96 -8.62 -13.04 5.66
CA PHE A 96 -8.46 -12.31 6.92
C PHE A 96 -7.06 -11.72 7.02
N SER A 97 -6.94 -10.54 7.64
CA SER A 97 -5.65 -9.98 8.02
C SER A 97 -5.02 -10.82 9.11
N ASP A 98 -3.70 -10.99 9.03
CA ASP A 98 -2.93 -11.58 10.11
C ASP A 98 -2.67 -10.59 11.26
N ILE A 99 -3.23 -9.38 11.24
CA ILE A 99 -3.00 -8.38 12.28
C ILE A 99 -4.02 -8.57 13.42
N CYS A 100 -3.51 -8.87 14.61
CA CYS A 100 -4.30 -8.94 15.83
C CYS A 100 -4.91 -7.58 16.16
N THR A 101 -6.21 -7.58 16.41
CA THR A 101 -7.03 -6.38 16.66
C THR A 101 -6.88 -5.81 18.07
N HIS A 102 -6.06 -6.42 18.92
CA HIS A 102 -5.66 -5.86 20.21
C HIS A 102 -4.68 -4.70 20.01
N LEU A 103 -3.42 -5.00 19.66
CA LEU A 103 -2.33 -4.00 19.52
C LEU A 103 -1.46 -4.22 18.27
N GLY A 104 -1.94 -4.99 17.28
CA GLY A 104 -1.33 -5.06 15.96
C GLY A 104 -0.25 -6.14 15.74
N CYS A 105 -0.04 -7.05 16.69
CA CYS A 105 0.88 -8.18 16.50
C CYS A 105 0.35 -9.15 15.43
N ARG A 106 1.25 -9.83 14.70
CA ARG A 106 0.84 -10.85 13.71
C ARG A 106 0.38 -12.13 14.40
N VAL A 107 -0.78 -12.66 13.99
CA VAL A 107 -1.29 -13.95 14.45
C VAL A 107 -0.78 -15.07 13.55
N SER A 108 -0.63 -16.27 14.12
CA SER A 108 -0.33 -17.50 13.38
C SER A 108 -1.46 -18.50 13.51
N TRP A 109 -1.75 -19.26 12.45
CA TRP A 109 -2.68 -20.39 12.51
C TRP A 109 -2.04 -21.58 13.26
N HIS A 110 -2.74 -22.12 14.25
CA HIS A 110 -2.34 -23.31 14.99
C HIS A 110 -3.34 -24.45 14.75
N PRO A 111 -2.98 -25.47 13.95
CA PRO A 111 -3.92 -26.51 13.52
C PRO A 111 -4.42 -27.40 14.66
N ASN A 112 -3.65 -27.59 15.73
CA ASN A 112 -4.06 -28.39 16.88
C ASN A 112 -5.18 -27.74 17.70
N GLN A 113 -5.26 -26.40 17.68
CA GLN A 113 -6.29 -25.63 18.37
C GLN A 113 -7.37 -25.11 17.42
N GLU A 114 -7.16 -25.23 16.11
CA GLU A 114 -8.00 -24.61 15.06
C GLU A 114 -8.20 -23.10 15.27
N HIS A 115 -7.18 -22.42 15.80
CA HIS A 115 -7.21 -21.00 16.12
C HIS A 115 -6.07 -20.24 15.46
N TYR A 116 -6.31 -18.98 15.12
CA TYR A 116 -5.25 -17.99 14.98
C TYR A 116 -4.86 -17.48 16.37
N ILE A 117 -3.59 -17.55 16.72
CA ILE A 117 -3.10 -17.17 18.05
C ILE A 117 -2.13 -15.99 17.92
N SER A 118 -2.37 -14.95 18.74
CA SER A 118 -1.48 -13.80 18.85
C SER A 118 -0.37 -14.08 19.87
N PRO A 119 0.92 -14.01 19.49
CA PRO A 119 2.03 -14.33 20.39
C PRO A 119 2.27 -13.29 21.48
N CYS A 120 1.64 -12.12 21.40
CA CYS A 120 1.92 -11.00 22.30
C CYS A 120 1.11 -11.06 23.60
N HIS A 121 -0.18 -11.38 23.51
CA HIS A 121 -1.09 -11.37 24.66
C HIS A 121 -2.14 -12.50 24.58
N ASP A 122 -1.81 -13.58 23.89
CA ASP A 122 -2.64 -14.79 23.80
C ASP A 122 -4.08 -14.52 23.34
N GLY A 123 -4.21 -13.70 22.29
CA GLY A 123 -5.49 -13.48 21.61
C GLY A 123 -5.79 -14.65 20.68
N HIS A 124 -6.93 -15.30 20.86
CA HIS A 124 -7.37 -16.41 20.01
C HIS A 124 -8.52 -16.00 19.11
N PHE A 125 -8.43 -16.42 17.85
CA PHE A 125 -9.48 -16.25 16.86
C PHE A 125 -9.82 -17.59 16.21
N ASP A 126 -11.09 -17.83 15.92
CA ASP A 126 -11.54 -19.04 15.21
C ASP A 126 -11.13 -19.00 13.72
N LEU A 127 -11.42 -20.07 12.98
CA LEU A 127 -11.17 -20.18 11.54
C LEU A 127 -11.73 -19.00 10.72
N LEU A 128 -12.78 -18.34 11.20
CA LEU A 128 -13.48 -17.22 10.56
C LEU A 128 -13.06 -15.86 11.14
N GLY A 129 -12.01 -15.84 11.96
CA GLY A 129 -11.46 -14.63 12.55
C GLY A 129 -12.25 -14.08 13.72
N ASN A 130 -13.29 -14.76 14.23
CA ASN A 130 -14.03 -14.29 15.42
C ASN A 130 -13.19 -14.48 16.68
N VAL A 131 -13.29 -13.55 17.63
CA VAL A 131 -12.58 -13.66 18.92
C VAL A 131 -13.15 -14.84 19.70
N VAL A 132 -12.27 -15.76 20.09
CA VAL A 132 -12.61 -16.91 20.95
C VAL A 132 -12.21 -16.60 22.39
N SER A 133 -11.02 -16.05 22.60
CA SER A 133 -10.49 -15.69 23.92
C SER A 133 -9.39 -14.64 23.84
N GLY A 134 -9.00 -14.13 25.00
CA GLY A 134 -7.94 -13.15 25.16
C GLY A 134 -8.43 -11.70 25.09
N PRO A 135 -7.50 -10.73 25.06
CA PRO A 135 -7.83 -9.31 25.08
C PRO A 135 -8.38 -8.69 23.77
N PRO A 136 -8.31 -9.30 22.55
CA PRO A 136 -8.80 -8.64 21.35
C PRO A 136 -10.27 -8.19 21.46
N PRO A 137 -10.59 -6.92 21.16
CA PRO A 137 -11.95 -6.39 21.35
C PRO A 137 -12.92 -6.76 20.21
N ARG A 138 -12.40 -7.27 19.08
CA ARG A 138 -13.17 -7.51 17.85
C ARG A 138 -12.54 -8.58 16.96
N PRO A 139 -13.31 -9.21 16.05
CA PRO A 139 -12.79 -10.16 15.06
C PRO A 139 -11.69 -9.56 14.16
N LEU A 140 -10.86 -10.43 13.58
CA LEU A 140 -9.85 -10.07 12.57
C LEU A 140 -10.49 -9.30 11.41
N ASP A 141 -9.72 -8.39 10.82
CA ASP A 141 -10.15 -7.61 9.66
C ASP A 141 -10.25 -8.51 8.42
N GLU A 142 -11.31 -8.34 7.63
CA GLU A 142 -11.58 -9.17 6.46
C GLU A 142 -11.37 -8.34 5.18
N PHE A 143 -10.64 -8.88 4.21
CA PHE A 143 -10.44 -8.21 2.92
C PHE A 143 -11.67 -8.40 2.05
N VAL A 144 -11.98 -7.39 1.23
CA VAL A 144 -12.98 -7.55 0.17
C VAL A 144 -12.37 -8.41 -0.93
N THR A 145 -13.02 -9.53 -1.23
CA THR A 145 -12.56 -10.51 -2.21
C THR A 145 -13.43 -10.50 -3.46
N HIS A 146 -12.81 -10.65 -4.62
CA HIS A 146 -13.47 -10.88 -5.90
C HIS A 146 -12.81 -12.07 -6.60
N ILE A 147 -13.57 -12.83 -7.38
CA ILE A 147 -13.02 -13.90 -8.22
C ILE A 147 -13.17 -13.45 -9.67
N GLU A 148 -12.04 -13.28 -10.35
CA GLU A 148 -12.01 -12.91 -11.77
C GLU A 148 -11.15 -13.91 -12.52
N ASN A 149 -11.67 -14.47 -13.62
CA ASN A 149 -10.96 -15.45 -14.46
C ASN A 149 -10.40 -16.67 -13.68
N GLY A 150 -11.03 -17.06 -12.57
CA GLY A 150 -10.57 -18.16 -11.72
C GLY A 150 -9.49 -17.77 -10.69
N ASN A 151 -9.02 -16.53 -10.71
CA ASN A 151 -8.08 -16.00 -9.74
C ASN A 151 -8.79 -15.32 -8.57
N LEU A 152 -8.21 -15.47 -7.38
CA LEU A 152 -8.64 -14.77 -6.18
C LEU A 152 -8.00 -13.38 -6.14
N ILE A 153 -8.83 -12.37 -6.17
CA ILE A 153 -8.44 -10.97 -6.11
C ILE A 153 -8.86 -10.39 -4.76
N VAL A 154 -7.98 -9.62 -4.13
CA VAL A 154 -8.24 -8.94 -2.85
C VAL A 154 -8.06 -7.44 -2.98
N SER A 155 -8.95 -6.68 -2.35
CA SER A 155 -8.87 -5.23 -2.28
C SER A 155 -8.26 -4.77 -0.96
N LEU A 156 -7.34 -3.81 -1.03
CA LEU A 156 -6.67 -3.14 0.06
C LEU A 156 -7.29 -1.77 0.34
N PRO A 157 -7.25 -1.29 1.60
CA PRO A 157 -6.90 -2.02 2.83
C PRO A 157 -7.97 -3.06 3.20
N PRO A 158 -7.74 -3.95 4.19
CA PRO A 158 -8.80 -4.83 4.65
C PRO A 158 -9.99 -4.03 5.16
N PHE A 159 -11.21 -4.54 4.92
CA PHE A 159 -12.46 -3.94 5.37
C PHE A 159 -12.65 -4.22 6.87
N LYS A 160 -13.26 -3.27 7.59
CA LYS A 160 -13.30 -3.10 9.06
C LYS A 160 -12.11 -2.42 9.75
N ARG A 161 -11.38 -1.55 9.06
CA ARG A 161 -10.49 -0.59 9.75
C ARG A 161 -11.24 0.65 10.28
N ASN A 162 -12.27 0.47 11.11
CA ASN A 162 -12.81 1.58 11.91
C ASN A 162 -11.88 1.79 13.10
N ASN A 163 -11.21 2.94 13.10
CA ASN A 163 -10.47 3.45 14.26
C ASN A 163 -11.45 3.90 15.34
#